data_AF-A0A8T4A9E7-F1
#
_entry.id   AF-A0A8T4A9E7-F1
#
_cell.length_a   1.000
_cell.length_b   1.000
_cell.length_c   1.000
_cell.angle_alpha   90.00
_cell.angle_beta   90.00
_cell.angle_gamma   90.00
#
_symmetry.space_group_name_H-M   'P 1'
#
loop_
_entity.id
_entity.type
_entity.pdbx_description
1 polymer ?
#
loop_
_entity_poly.entity_id
_entity_poly.type
_entity_poly.pdbx_seq_one_letter_code
_entity_poly.pdbx_strand_id
1 'polypeptide(L)'
;MAEFKLVISDPQSGKSVQREAKEDIAKHFLGLKIKDKVKGELLDLTGYELEITGGSDYCGFPMRYDVTGTARKRIVDVKGVGFHNKLRKPNPKKKGWRTIRGMRQKKTVAGNTIHDKIAQVNLKVIKKGKEDIFAAPAAPVSEAEKKE
;
A
#
# COMPACT_ATOMS: atom_id res chain seq x y z
N MET A 1 -8.61 6.58 -16.89
CA MET A 1 -8.53 7.59 -15.82
C MET A 1 -7.93 6.94 -14.59
N ALA A 2 -7.19 7.68 -13.77
CA ALA A 2 -6.49 7.13 -12.61
C ALA A 2 -7.46 6.98 -11.45
N GLU A 3 -8.02 5.79 -11.28
CA GLU A 3 -8.78 5.41 -10.10
C GLU A 3 -7.92 4.47 -9.27
N PHE A 4 -7.61 4.85 -8.03
CA PHE A 4 -6.87 3.97 -7.12
C PHE A 4 -7.46 3.98 -5.71
N LYS A 5 -7.29 2.85 -5.03
CA LYS A 5 -7.75 2.64 -3.66
C LYS A 5 -6.76 3.29 -2.70
N LEU A 6 -7.25 4.14 -1.80
CA LEU A 6 -6.47 4.71 -0.71
C LEU A 6 -6.73 3.91 0.56
N VAL A 7 -5.68 3.31 1.11
CA VAL A 7 -5.75 2.61 2.39
C VAL A 7 -5.07 3.46 3.45
N ILE A 8 -5.86 4.05 4.35
CA ILE A 8 -5.40 4.91 5.42
C ILE A 8 -5.31 4.07 6.70
N SER A 9 -4.10 3.92 7.22
CA SER A 9 -3.82 3.17 8.45
C SER A 9 -3.44 4.11 9.58
N ASP A 10 -4.03 3.91 10.76
CA ASP A 10 -3.61 4.58 11.99
C ASP A 10 -2.78 3.63 12.86
N PRO A 11 -1.49 3.92 13.08
CA PRO A 11 -0.62 3.07 13.88
C PRO A 11 -0.99 3.02 15.36
N GLN A 12 -1.75 4.00 15.88
CA GLN A 12 -2.12 4.04 17.30
C GLN A 12 -3.39 3.25 17.59
N SER A 13 -4.41 3.33 16.73
CA SER A 13 -5.64 2.55 16.89
C SER A 13 -5.55 1.16 16.25
N GLY A 14 -4.55 0.92 15.38
CA GLY A 14 -4.37 -0.34 14.66
C GLY A 14 -5.45 -0.62 13.62
N LYS A 15 -6.34 0.36 13.36
CA LYS A 15 -7.42 0.24 12.39
C LYS A 15 -6.97 0.82 11.04
N SER A 16 -7.60 0.33 9.97
CA SER A 16 -7.41 0.82 8.60
C SER A 16 -8.74 1.05 7.90
N VAL A 17 -8.86 2.16 7.17
CA VAL A 17 -10.03 2.47 6.34
C VAL A 17 -9.61 2.56 4.88
N GLN A 18 -10.43 1.96 4.01
CA GLN A 18 -10.27 2.08 2.57
C GLN A 18 -11.21 3.18 2.05
N ARG A 19 -10.67 4.11 1.26
CA ARG A 19 -11.44 5.09 0.49
C ARG A 19 -11.08 4.98 -0.98
N GLU A 20 -12.04 5.24 -1.85
CA GLU A 20 -11.81 5.29 -3.29
C GLU A 20 -11.41 6.72 -3.67
N ALA A 21 -10.26 6.87 -4.34
CA ALA A 21 -9.87 8.18 -4.89
C ALA A 21 -10.56 8.37 -6.24
N LYS A 22 -11.52 9.30 -6.27
CA LYS A 22 -12.09 9.84 -7.51
C LYS A 22 -11.03 10.68 -8.25
N GLU A 23 -11.26 10.95 -9.52
CA GLU A 23 -10.29 11.60 -10.41
C GLU A 23 -9.64 12.87 -9.86
N ASP A 24 -10.41 13.74 -9.19
CA ASP A 24 -9.90 15.01 -8.69
C ASP A 24 -8.90 14.81 -7.56
N ILE A 25 -9.22 13.91 -6.64
CA ILE A 25 -8.33 13.52 -5.55
C ILE A 25 -7.11 12.80 -6.12
N ALA A 26 -7.30 11.88 -7.07
CA ALA A 26 -6.24 11.09 -7.67
C ALA A 26 -5.14 11.96 -8.31
N LYS A 27 -5.52 13.03 -9.01
CA LYS A 27 -4.59 13.99 -9.64
C LYS A 27 -3.62 14.62 -8.64
N HIS A 28 -4.06 14.89 -7.41
CA HIS A 28 -3.21 15.48 -6.37
C HIS A 28 -2.13 14.52 -5.84
N PHE A 29 -2.33 13.21 -5.97
CA PHE A 29 -1.33 12.21 -5.56
C PHE A 29 -0.35 11.84 -6.68
N LEU A 30 -0.64 12.19 -7.94
CA LEU A 30 0.26 11.92 -9.06
C LEU A 30 1.57 12.70 -8.90
N GLY A 31 2.70 12.03 -9.14
CA GLY A 31 4.03 12.64 -9.04
C GLY A 31 4.62 12.68 -7.63
N LEU A 32 3.83 12.38 -6.59
CA LEU A 32 4.35 12.22 -5.24
C LEU A 32 5.18 10.94 -5.12
N LYS A 33 6.14 10.95 -4.20
CA LYS A 33 7.02 9.83 -3.90
C LYS A 33 6.61 9.14 -2.60
N ILE A 34 7.02 7.88 -2.48
CA ILE A 34 6.97 7.16 -1.20
C ILE A 34 7.82 7.92 -0.16
N LYS A 35 7.26 8.07 1.04
CA LYS A 35 7.71 8.88 2.20
C LYS A 35 7.38 10.37 2.13
N ASP A 36 6.69 10.83 1.10
CA ASP A 36 6.19 12.19 1.10
C ASP A 36 5.01 12.34 2.06
N LYS A 37 4.94 13.53 2.67
CA LYS A 37 3.88 13.92 3.60
C LYS A 37 2.79 14.65 2.85
N VAL A 38 1.55 14.25 3.09
CA VAL A 38 0.35 14.78 2.46
C VAL A 38 -0.59 15.29 3.54
N LYS A 39 -1.15 16.47 3.33
CA LYS A 39 -2.20 17.01 4.22
C LYS A 39 -3.50 16.25 3.98
N GLY A 40 -4.15 15.84 5.06
CA GLY A 40 -5.45 15.16 5.04
C GLY A 40 -6.59 16.02 4.49
N GLU A 41 -6.40 17.34 4.39
CA GLU A 41 -7.33 18.28 3.74
C GLU A 41 -7.72 17.84 2.32
N LEU A 42 -6.82 17.17 1.60
CA LEU A 42 -7.07 16.62 0.25
C LEU A 42 -8.06 15.44 0.22
N LEU A 43 -8.38 14.87 1.37
CA LEU A 43 -9.26 13.71 1.54
C LEU A 43 -10.44 14.03 2.47
N ASP A 44 -10.76 15.32 2.65
CA ASP A 44 -11.76 15.81 3.59
C ASP A 44 -11.46 15.41 5.05
N LEU A 45 -10.18 15.19 5.38
CA LEU A 45 -9.71 14.83 6.72
C LEU A 45 -9.01 16.03 7.35
N THR A 46 -9.80 16.90 7.99
CA THR A 46 -9.29 18.15 8.54
C THR A 46 -8.31 17.92 9.71
N GLY A 47 -7.13 18.54 9.60
CA GLY A 47 -6.08 18.46 10.62
C GLY A 47 -5.25 17.16 10.64
N TYR A 48 -5.43 16.26 9.68
CA TYR A 48 -4.61 15.05 9.56
C TYR A 48 -3.33 15.30 8.75
N GLU A 49 -2.22 14.72 9.20
CA GLU A 49 -1.00 14.57 8.38
C GLU A 49 -0.80 13.10 8.04
N LEU A 50 -0.72 12.78 6.74
CA LEU A 50 -0.58 11.44 6.21
C LEU A 50 0.80 11.28 5.56
N GLU A 51 1.36 10.08 5.62
CA GLU A 51 2.61 9.70 4.93
C GLU A 51 2.33 8.60 3.94
N ILE A 52 2.82 8.74 2.71
CA ILE A 52 2.77 7.69 1.70
C ILE A 52 3.81 6.62 2.08
N THR A 53 3.37 5.45 2.51
CA THR A 53 4.28 4.37 2.91
C THR A 53 4.59 3.40 1.77
N GLY A 54 3.73 3.33 0.75
CA GLY A 54 3.91 2.47 -0.41
C GLY A 54 2.61 2.25 -1.17
N GLY A 55 2.55 1.18 -1.94
CA GLY A 55 1.39 0.84 -2.74
C GLY A 55 1.62 -0.39 -3.61
N SER A 56 0.64 -0.67 -4.46
CA SER A 56 0.69 -1.73 -5.46
C SER A 56 0.30 -1.20 -6.84
N ASP A 57 1.03 -1.69 -7.82
CA ASP A 57 0.79 -1.46 -9.25
C ASP A 57 -0.43 -2.26 -9.73
N TYR A 58 -1.02 -1.94 -10.89
CA TYR A 58 -2.17 -2.67 -11.45
C TYR A 58 -1.90 -4.16 -11.69
N CYS A 59 -0.64 -4.55 -11.91
CA CYS A 59 -0.23 -5.95 -12.02
C CYS A 59 0.07 -6.62 -10.66
N GLY A 60 -0.16 -5.95 -9.54
CA GLY A 60 0.14 -6.45 -8.21
C GLY A 60 1.63 -6.37 -7.83
N PHE A 61 2.46 -5.66 -8.60
CA PHE A 61 3.86 -5.42 -8.21
C PHE A 61 3.92 -4.42 -7.05
N PRO A 62 4.70 -4.69 -6.00
CA PRO A 62 4.83 -3.76 -4.89
C PRO A 62 5.69 -2.56 -5.31
N MET A 63 5.31 -1.38 -4.84
CA MET A 63 6.14 -0.18 -4.99
C MET A 63 7.29 -0.18 -3.99
N ARG A 64 8.46 0.30 -4.42
CA ARG A 64 9.66 0.33 -3.58
C ARG A 64 10.30 1.71 -3.57
N TYR A 65 10.58 2.22 -2.38
CA TYR A 65 11.12 3.58 -2.16
C TYR A 65 12.50 3.82 -2.79
N ASP A 66 13.36 2.81 -2.83
CA ASP A 66 14.71 2.88 -3.42
C ASP A 66 14.69 3.14 -4.94
N VAL A 67 13.60 2.76 -5.61
CA VAL A 67 13.55 2.70 -7.07
C VAL A 67 12.98 3.99 -7.60
N THR A 68 13.83 4.84 -8.14
CA THR A 68 13.39 6.12 -8.69
C THR A 68 12.61 5.97 -10.00
N GLY A 69 11.53 6.73 -10.09
CA GLY A 69 10.70 6.88 -11.29
C GLY A 69 9.35 6.18 -11.18
N THR A 70 8.62 6.22 -12.30
CA THR A 70 7.28 5.61 -12.47
C THR A 70 7.35 4.22 -13.11
N ALA A 71 8.45 3.90 -13.81
CA ALA A 71 8.61 2.65 -14.52
C ALA A 71 8.91 1.45 -13.59
N ARG A 72 8.53 0.26 -14.05
CA ARG A 72 8.92 -1.01 -13.42
C ARG A 72 10.39 -1.31 -13.73
N LYS A 73 11.12 -1.75 -12.71
CA LYS A 73 12.52 -2.17 -12.86
C LYS A 73 12.72 -3.57 -12.32
N ARG A 74 13.59 -4.34 -12.98
CA ARG A 74 14.05 -5.65 -12.49
C ARG A 74 15.30 -5.47 -11.65
N ILE A 75 15.22 -5.82 -10.38
CA ILE A 75 16.29 -5.64 -9.40
C ILE A 75 16.67 -6.99 -8.80
N VAL A 76 17.96 -7.17 -8.51
CA VAL A 76 18.45 -8.34 -7.77
C VAL A 76 18.22 -8.08 -6.29
N ASP A 77 17.26 -8.79 -5.71
CA ASP A 77 16.91 -8.67 -4.30
C ASP A 77 17.48 -9.80 -3.45
N VAL A 78 17.89 -9.44 -2.24
CA VAL A 78 18.43 -10.36 -1.22
C VAL A 78 17.49 -10.45 0.00
N LYS A 79 16.78 -9.36 0.30
CA LYS A 79 15.78 -9.24 1.36
C LYS A 79 14.93 -7.99 1.12
N GLY A 80 13.68 -8.00 1.55
CA GLY A 80 12.86 -6.79 1.61
C GLY A 80 11.57 -6.86 0.82
N VAL A 81 11.11 -5.69 0.35
CA VAL A 81 9.82 -5.51 -0.31
C VAL A 81 9.74 -6.37 -1.58
N GLY A 82 8.72 -7.24 -1.66
CA GLY A 82 8.54 -8.16 -2.77
C GLY A 82 9.43 -9.41 -2.75
N PHE A 83 10.41 -9.54 -1.83
CA PHE A 83 11.28 -10.72 -1.72
C PHE A 83 11.21 -11.37 -0.33
N HIS A 84 10.57 -12.54 -0.28
CA HIS A 84 10.58 -13.39 0.91
C HIS A 84 11.78 -14.37 0.84
N ASN A 85 12.80 -14.11 1.65
CA ASN A 85 14.03 -14.91 1.73
C ASN A 85 13.91 -16.12 2.68
N LYS A 86 12.70 -16.44 3.13
CA LYS A 86 12.45 -17.58 4.00
C LYS A 86 11.75 -18.68 3.22
N LEU A 87 12.25 -19.89 3.34
CA LEU A 87 11.56 -21.09 2.85
C LEU A 87 10.98 -21.84 4.04
N ARG A 88 9.87 -22.54 3.80
CA ARG A 88 9.30 -23.46 4.78
C ARG A 88 10.37 -24.50 5.13
N LYS A 89 10.57 -24.77 6.43
CA LYS A 89 11.49 -25.84 6.83
C LYS A 89 11.00 -27.15 6.20
N PRO A 90 11.89 -27.91 5.53
CA PRO A 90 11.49 -29.16 4.88
C PRO A 90 11.15 -30.26 5.90
N ASN A 91 11.59 -30.11 7.16
CA ASN A 91 11.47 -31.15 8.16
C ASN A 91 10.09 -31.13 8.86
N PRO A 92 9.25 -32.17 8.74
CA PRO A 92 7.88 -32.17 9.27
C PRO A 92 7.82 -32.05 10.80
N LYS A 93 8.88 -32.46 11.51
CA LYS A 93 9.00 -32.36 12.99
C LYS A 93 9.39 -30.96 13.49
N LYS A 94 9.91 -30.07 12.64
CA LYS A 94 10.30 -28.69 13.01
C LYS A 94 9.47 -27.70 12.20
N LYS A 95 8.28 -27.33 12.71
CA LYS A 95 7.46 -26.26 12.13
C LYS A 95 8.24 -24.93 12.18
N GLY A 96 8.23 -24.18 11.08
CA GLY A 96 8.80 -22.84 11.01
C GLY A 96 9.47 -22.50 9.69
N TRP A 97 9.96 -21.27 9.60
CA TRP A 97 10.61 -20.71 8.41
C TRP A 97 12.13 -20.74 8.57
N ARG A 98 12.88 -21.09 7.52
CA ARG A 98 14.35 -20.99 7.49
C ARG A 98 14.74 -19.86 6.53
N THR A 99 15.42 -18.84 7.06
CA THR A 99 16.03 -17.80 6.23
C THR A 99 17.23 -18.39 5.49
N ILE A 100 17.21 -18.34 4.17
CA ILE A 100 18.37 -18.75 3.37
C ILE A 100 19.31 -17.55 3.27
N ARG A 101 20.46 -17.64 3.94
CA ARG A 101 21.53 -16.65 3.81
C ARG A 101 22.12 -16.76 2.40
N GLY A 102 22.21 -15.65 1.69
CA GLY A 102 22.81 -15.58 0.36
C GLY A 102 21.88 -15.83 -0.83
N MET A 103 20.58 -16.07 -0.62
CA MET A 103 19.64 -16.19 -1.74
C MET A 103 19.42 -14.82 -2.40
N ARG A 104 19.71 -14.73 -3.70
CA ARG A 104 19.48 -13.53 -4.51
C ARG A 104 18.56 -13.88 -5.67
N GLN A 105 17.48 -13.13 -5.86
CA GLN A 105 16.56 -13.34 -6.97
C GLN A 105 16.29 -12.03 -7.71
N LYS A 106 16.28 -12.07 -9.04
CA LYS A 106 15.80 -10.96 -9.86
C LYS A 106 14.28 -10.87 -9.73
N LYS A 107 13.77 -9.76 -9.22
CA LYS A 107 12.33 -9.47 -9.12
C LYS A 107 11.99 -8.16 -9.78
N THR A 108 10.79 -8.10 -10.34
CA THR A 108 10.23 -6.87 -10.91
C THR A 108 9.52 -6.12 -9.79
N VAL A 109 9.87 -4.84 -9.62
CA VAL A 109 9.27 -3.94 -8.65
C VAL A 109 8.84 -2.65 -9.35
N ALA A 110 7.79 -2.02 -8.83
CA ALA A 110 7.37 -0.71 -9.29
C ALA A 110 8.23 0.38 -8.64
N GLY A 111 8.40 1.49 -9.35
CA GLY A 111 9.11 2.66 -8.85
C GLY A 111 8.41 3.34 -7.67
N ASN A 112 9.07 4.35 -7.12
CA ASN A 112 8.63 5.08 -5.94
C ASN A 112 7.65 6.21 -6.25
N THR A 113 7.46 6.57 -7.51
CA THR A 113 6.63 7.70 -7.92
C THR A 113 5.23 7.23 -8.26
N ILE A 114 4.22 7.89 -7.71
CA ILE A 114 2.81 7.59 -7.96
C ILE A 114 2.45 8.04 -9.39
N HIS A 115 1.81 7.15 -10.15
CA HIS A 115 1.37 7.36 -11.53
C HIS A 115 0.03 6.66 -11.78
N ASP A 116 -0.58 6.93 -12.93
CA ASP A 116 -1.97 6.55 -13.24
C ASP A 116 -2.28 5.05 -13.20
N LYS A 117 -1.26 4.20 -13.33
CA LYS A 117 -1.43 2.73 -13.40
C LYS A 117 -1.32 2.04 -12.03
N ILE A 118 -1.48 2.80 -10.96
CA ILE A 118 -1.47 2.24 -9.59
C ILE A 118 -2.85 1.72 -9.24
N ALA A 119 -2.90 0.59 -8.54
CA ALA A 119 -4.16 0.03 -8.03
C ALA A 119 -4.48 0.53 -6.62
N GLN A 120 -3.44 0.65 -5.77
CA GLN A 120 -3.61 1.01 -4.37
C GLN A 120 -2.43 1.82 -3.86
N VAL A 121 -2.72 2.84 -3.04
CA VAL A 121 -1.75 3.62 -2.28
C VAL A 121 -2.01 3.44 -0.78
N ASN A 122 -0.94 3.19 -0.03
CA ASN A 122 -0.97 2.99 1.42
C ASN A 122 -0.50 4.25 2.14
N LEU A 123 -1.37 4.80 2.96
CA LEU A 123 -1.16 6.00 3.75
C LEU A 123 -1.08 5.64 5.23
N LYS A 124 -0.18 6.29 5.96
CA LYS A 124 -0.03 6.18 7.41
C LYS A 124 -0.32 7.52 8.06
N VAL A 125 -1.12 7.53 9.12
CA VAL A 125 -1.37 8.73 9.92
C VAL A 125 -0.13 9.05 10.78
N ILE A 126 0.45 10.24 10.61
CA ILE A 126 1.52 10.78 11.47
C ILE A 126 0.93 11.63 12.59
N LYS A 127 0.05 12.59 12.24
CA LYS A 127 -0.64 13.44 13.21
C LYS A 127 -2.14 13.25 13.08
N LYS A 128 -2.79 13.07 14.22
CA LYS A 128 -4.24 12.96 14.30
C LYS A 128 -4.88 14.33 14.27
N GLY A 129 -5.83 14.51 13.37
CA GLY A 129 -6.72 15.66 13.34
C GLY A 129 -7.88 15.53 14.33
N LYS A 130 -8.86 16.42 14.21
CA LYS A 130 -9.97 16.57 15.17
C LYS A 130 -11.10 15.55 14.98
N GLU A 131 -11.20 14.90 13.83
CA GLU A 131 -12.31 13.99 13.49
C GLU A 131 -11.89 12.52 13.54
N ASP A 132 -12.65 11.66 14.22
CA ASP A 132 -12.35 10.22 14.28
C ASP A 132 -12.68 9.51 12.96
N ILE A 133 -11.63 9.17 12.20
CA ILE A 133 -11.74 8.43 10.92
C ILE A 133 -12.22 6.98 11.13
N PHE A 134 -12.17 6.48 12.37
CA PHE A 134 -12.32 5.07 12.70
C PHE A 134 -13.66 4.64 13.29
N ALA A 135 -14.68 5.49 13.17
CA ALA A 135 -16.06 5.04 13.27
C ALA A 135 -16.35 4.17 12.04
N ALA A 136 -16.38 2.85 12.27
CA ALA A 136 -16.82 1.90 11.28
C ALA A 136 -18.20 2.32 10.73
N PRO A 137 -18.43 2.33 9.40
CA PRO A 137 -19.75 1.89 8.96
C PRO A 137 -19.89 0.45 9.47
N ALA A 138 -20.93 0.21 10.25
CA ALA A 138 -21.36 -1.13 10.61
C ALA A 138 -21.36 -2.01 9.35
N ALA A 139 -20.99 -3.28 9.54
CA ALA A 139 -21.08 -4.29 8.50
C ALA A 139 -22.40 -4.19 7.72
N PRO A 140 -22.41 -4.30 6.38
CA PRO A 140 -23.48 -4.97 5.70
C PRO A 140 -23.10 -6.43 5.52
N VAL A 141 -23.91 -7.24 6.18
CA VAL A 141 -24.15 -8.65 5.94
C VAL A 141 -24.45 -8.89 4.44
N SER A 142 -24.10 -10.08 3.98
CA SER A 142 -24.49 -10.71 2.71
C SER A 142 -25.84 -10.27 2.14
N GLU A 143 -25.91 -10.01 0.83
CA GLU A 143 -26.96 -10.46 -0.10
C GLU A 143 -26.77 -9.82 -1.50
N ALA A 144 -26.51 -10.65 -2.52
CA ALA A 144 -27.03 -10.51 -3.89
C ALA A 144 -26.54 -11.68 -4.77
N GLU A 145 -26.91 -12.91 -4.39
CA GLU A 145 -27.41 -13.84 -5.41
C GLU A 145 -28.75 -13.28 -5.90
N LYS A 146 -28.78 -12.83 -7.15
CA LYS A 146 -29.88 -13.04 -8.11
C LYS A 146 -29.46 -12.39 -9.44
N LYS A 147 -28.93 -13.23 -10.31
CA LYS A 147 -29.12 -13.08 -11.76
C LYS A 147 -30.60 -13.39 -12.04
N GLU A 148 -31.22 -12.54 -12.84
CA GLU A 148 -32.32 -12.89 -13.74
C GLU A 148 -31.99 -14.10 -14.62
#